data_AF-L2GKJ2-F1
#
_entry.id   AF-L2GKJ2-F1
#
_cell.length_a   1.000
_cell.length_b   1.000
_cell.length_c   1.000
_cell.angle_alpha   90.00
_cell.angle_beta   90.00
_cell.angle_gamma   90.00
#
_symmetry.space_group_name_H-M   'P 1'
#
loop_
_entity.id
_entity.type
_entity.pdbx_description
1 polymer ?
#
loop_
_entity_poly.entity_id
_entity_poly.type
_entity_poly.pdbx_seq_one_letter_code
_entity_poly.pdbx_strand_id
1 'polypeptide(L)'
;MTSQKDSYPSQNGSYPINEEREMSLKEKVEILKSLQESTLDPSKLQEYLKYTSIPGLSVPILKKVLEYLTDLDSQISASYEILSDEDWERVISGECSILDKNFDVKTKIDCFEMYFKLFYEILVSNDISSVLDILAPLFKIKTKNIQFLILLVAKSNPKPVFGYVLSNLKKAPLIYCPFFSSLLVRLNFDFEIKQKCLAVFLRYISENKPSNSVQYLLLLQSLMYILCFKEFSTAFMSESDVLKADNSHEKQTAIIDVDRIWELIKKGEEMNSFAYLNRDVVSKFCEIYKLKEPAYHAPKNGLFSFFPFDLPVIPGIEKVIQNDYITFN
;
A
#
# COMPACT_ATOMS: atom_id res chain seq x y z
N MET A 1 -36.32 -18.78 -3.98
CA MET A 1 -35.82 -17.54 -4.62
C MET A 1 -34.36 -17.78 -5.00
N THR A 2 -34.15 -18.12 -6.26
CA THR A 2 -32.84 -18.48 -6.83
C THR A 2 -32.04 -17.21 -7.11
N SER A 3 -30.92 -17.05 -6.40
CA SER A 3 -29.94 -15.98 -6.60
C SER A 3 -29.24 -16.18 -7.95
N GLN A 4 -29.49 -15.25 -8.88
CA GLN A 4 -28.69 -15.08 -10.08
C GLN A 4 -27.30 -14.58 -9.66
N LYS A 5 -26.27 -15.37 -9.95
CA LYS A 5 -24.88 -14.94 -9.92
C LYS A 5 -24.64 -14.19 -11.23
N ASP A 6 -24.51 -12.88 -11.16
CA ASP A 6 -24.02 -12.08 -12.26
C ASP A 6 -22.52 -12.37 -12.45
N SER A 7 -22.24 -13.24 -13.41
CA SER A 7 -20.89 -13.45 -13.94
C SER A 7 -20.51 -12.23 -14.77
N TYR A 8 -19.51 -11.48 -14.31
CA TYR A 8 -18.84 -10.48 -15.13
C TYR A 8 -18.31 -11.16 -16.40
N PRO A 9 -18.56 -10.60 -17.60
CA PRO A 9 -17.91 -11.09 -18.80
C PRO A 9 -16.42 -10.76 -18.68
N SER A 10 -15.59 -11.79 -18.52
CA SER A 10 -14.16 -11.68 -18.78
C SER A 10 -14.01 -11.34 -20.25
N GLN A 11 -13.85 -10.05 -20.56
CA GLN A 11 -13.33 -9.65 -21.85
C GLN A 11 -11.85 -10.03 -21.87
N ASN A 12 -11.58 -11.29 -22.20
CA ASN A 12 -10.27 -11.75 -22.65
C ASN A 12 -10.00 -11.07 -24.01
N GLY A 13 -9.65 -9.79 -23.96
CA GLY A 13 -8.91 -9.14 -25.03
C GLY A 13 -7.49 -9.68 -25.00
N SER A 14 -7.29 -10.92 -25.45
CA SER A 14 -5.96 -11.38 -25.80
C SER A 14 -5.48 -10.46 -26.92
N TYR A 15 -4.57 -9.53 -26.59
CA TYR A 15 -3.91 -8.72 -27.60
C TYR A 15 -3.32 -9.68 -28.64
N PRO A 16 -3.57 -9.46 -29.93
CA PRO A 16 -3.00 -10.30 -30.97
C PRO A 16 -1.48 -10.28 -30.77
N ILE A 17 -0.92 -11.47 -30.58
CA ILE A 17 0.52 -11.71 -30.59
C ILE A 17 0.95 -11.38 -32.02
N ASN A 18 1.30 -10.11 -32.24
CA ASN A 18 1.90 -9.65 -33.47
C ASN A 18 3.16 -10.49 -33.70
N GLU A 19 3.33 -10.96 -34.94
CA GLU A 19 4.56 -11.55 -35.43
C GLU A 19 5.75 -10.74 -34.89
N GLU A 20 6.64 -11.41 -34.14
CA GLU A 20 7.80 -10.80 -33.48
C GLU A 20 8.74 -10.24 -34.55
N ARG A 21 8.49 -9.01 -34.99
CA ARG A 21 9.49 -8.25 -35.73
C ARG A 21 10.65 -8.01 -34.76
N GLU A 22 11.78 -8.64 -35.06
CA GLU A 22 13.00 -8.44 -34.28
C GLU A 22 13.43 -6.97 -34.40
N MET A 23 13.32 -6.24 -33.29
CA MET A 23 13.65 -4.82 -33.23
C MET A 23 15.17 -4.64 -33.32
N SER A 24 15.61 -3.80 -34.26
CA SER A 24 17.04 -3.54 -34.46
C SER A 24 17.66 -2.81 -33.26
N LEU A 25 18.97 -2.99 -33.05
CA LEU A 25 19.70 -2.29 -31.98
C LEU A 25 19.58 -0.77 -32.11
N LYS A 26 19.52 -0.25 -33.34
CA LYS A 26 19.36 1.19 -33.62
C LYS A 26 18.01 1.69 -33.10
N GLU A 27 16.91 0.98 -33.38
CA GLU A 27 15.57 1.31 -32.89
C GLU A 27 15.53 1.26 -31.34
N LYS A 28 16.14 0.24 -30.72
CA LYS A 28 16.23 0.15 -29.26
C LYS A 28 16.95 1.35 -28.65
N VAL A 29 18.09 1.75 -29.22
CA VAL A 29 18.87 2.91 -28.75
C VAL A 29 18.09 4.21 -28.93
N GLU A 30 17.33 4.35 -30.01
CA GLU A 30 16.51 5.53 -30.28
C GLU A 30 15.36 5.68 -29.28
N ILE A 31 14.70 4.57 -28.92
CA ILE A 31 13.69 4.54 -27.85
C ILE A 31 14.33 4.90 -26.50
N LEU A 32 15.49 4.34 -26.17
CA LEU A 32 16.16 4.65 -24.89
C LEU A 32 16.55 6.14 -24.79
N LYS A 33 17.01 6.74 -25.90
CA LYS A 33 17.30 8.18 -25.96
C LYS A 33 16.04 9.01 -25.79
N SER A 34 14.93 8.64 -26.44
CA SER A 34 13.68 9.40 -26.32
C SER A 34 13.14 9.37 -24.88
N LEU A 35 13.28 8.25 -24.16
CA LEU A 35 12.89 8.14 -22.75
C LEU A 35 13.75 9.01 -21.81
N GLN A 36 15.02 9.26 -22.17
CA GLN A 36 15.93 10.10 -21.39
C GLN A 36 15.70 11.59 -21.61
N GLU A 37 15.45 12.01 -22.85
CA GLU A 37 15.48 13.42 -23.26
C GLU A 37 14.15 14.16 -23.07
N SER A 38 13.03 13.45 -22.96
CA SER A 38 11.68 14.06 -23.01
C SER A 38 10.80 13.75 -21.80
N THR A 39 9.84 14.64 -21.54
CA THR A 39 8.63 14.31 -20.79
C THR A 39 7.85 13.27 -21.59
N LEU A 40 7.39 12.22 -20.91
CA LEU A 40 6.71 11.11 -21.58
C LEU A 40 5.42 11.62 -22.24
N ASP A 41 5.31 11.47 -23.57
CA ASP A 41 4.10 11.80 -24.31
C ASP A 41 2.98 10.80 -23.96
N PRO A 42 1.87 11.24 -23.33
CA PRO A 42 0.79 10.34 -22.93
C PRO A 42 0.16 9.62 -24.12
N SER A 43 0.19 10.19 -25.33
CA SER A 43 -0.37 9.55 -26.52
C SER A 43 0.44 8.33 -26.99
N LYS A 44 1.73 8.27 -26.61
CA LYS A 44 2.66 7.18 -26.95
C LYS A 44 2.80 6.12 -25.86
N LEU A 45 2.16 6.32 -24.70
CA LEU A 45 2.39 5.46 -23.54
C LEU A 45 1.95 4.01 -23.80
N GLN A 46 0.82 3.81 -24.48
CA GLN A 46 0.40 2.46 -24.92
C GLN A 46 1.40 1.81 -25.89
N GLU A 47 2.05 2.60 -26.74
CA GLU A 47 3.07 2.10 -27.65
C GLU A 47 4.32 1.67 -26.88
N TYR A 48 4.82 2.52 -25.97
CA TYR A 48 5.96 2.17 -25.13
C TYR A 48 5.72 0.90 -24.31
N LEU A 49 4.53 0.75 -23.74
CA LEU A 49 4.19 -0.44 -22.96
C LEU A 49 4.23 -1.74 -23.80
N LYS A 50 3.99 -1.68 -25.11
CA LYS A 50 4.18 -2.85 -26.01
C LYS A 50 5.65 -3.26 -26.14
N TYR A 51 6.58 -2.33 -25.98
CA TYR A 51 8.02 -2.61 -26.04
C TYR A 51 8.57 -3.21 -24.73
N THR A 52 7.74 -3.37 -23.69
CA THR A 52 8.18 -3.99 -22.43
C THR A 52 8.47 -5.49 -22.55
N SER A 53 7.96 -6.16 -23.60
CA SER A 53 8.33 -7.54 -23.91
C SER A 53 9.73 -7.67 -24.51
N ILE A 54 10.35 -6.56 -24.94
CA ILE A 54 11.65 -6.57 -25.61
C ILE A 54 12.78 -6.53 -24.56
N PRO A 55 13.71 -7.53 -24.57
CA PRO A 55 14.82 -7.55 -23.64
C PRO A 55 15.67 -6.27 -23.69
N GLY A 56 15.95 -5.72 -22.51
CA GLY A 56 16.70 -4.48 -22.32
C GLY A 56 15.86 -3.19 -22.34
N LEU A 57 14.60 -3.24 -22.80
CA LEU A 57 13.70 -2.08 -22.82
C LEU A 57 12.69 -2.05 -21.68
N SER A 58 12.32 -3.21 -21.12
CA SER A 58 11.30 -3.32 -20.06
C SER A 58 11.56 -2.37 -18.89
N VAL A 59 12.68 -2.51 -18.17
CA VAL A 59 12.95 -1.72 -16.96
C VAL A 59 13.01 -0.21 -17.22
N PRO A 60 13.74 0.30 -18.23
CA PRO A 60 13.74 1.74 -18.54
C PRO A 60 12.35 2.29 -18.85
N ILE A 61 11.55 1.57 -19.65
CA ILE A 61 10.18 1.98 -19.99
C ILE A 61 9.31 2.01 -18.74
N LEU A 62 9.32 0.93 -17.95
CA LEU A 62 8.48 0.82 -16.78
C LEU A 62 8.81 1.89 -15.73
N LYS A 63 10.09 2.22 -15.54
CA LYS A 63 10.50 3.34 -14.68
C LYS A 63 9.96 4.67 -15.17
N LYS A 64 10.05 4.95 -16.48
CA LYS A 64 9.56 6.20 -17.05
C LYS A 64 8.04 6.33 -16.96
N VAL A 65 7.31 5.23 -17.15
CA VAL A 65 5.85 5.18 -16.97
C VAL A 65 5.49 5.39 -15.49
N LEU A 66 6.23 4.77 -14.57
CA LEU A 66 6.02 4.99 -13.13
C LEU A 66 6.24 6.45 -12.74
N GLU A 67 7.30 7.10 -13.25
CA GLU A 67 7.56 8.53 -13.02
C GLU A 67 6.38 9.38 -13.49
N TYR A 68 5.86 9.12 -14.69
CA TYR A 68 4.69 9.82 -15.22
C TYR A 68 3.43 9.62 -14.36
N LEU A 69 3.13 8.37 -13.98
CA LEU A 69 1.98 8.08 -13.12
C LEU A 69 2.12 8.71 -11.73
N THR A 70 3.33 8.77 -11.19
CA THR A 70 3.63 9.40 -9.90
C THR A 70 3.40 10.92 -9.95
N ASP A 71 3.78 11.55 -11.06
CA ASP A 71 3.52 12.98 -11.29
C ASP A 71 2.01 13.26 -11.37
N LEU A 72 1.28 12.45 -12.14
CA LEU A 72 -0.19 12.54 -12.20
C LEU A 72 -0.83 12.38 -10.82
N ASP A 73 -0.44 11.36 -10.04
CA ASP A 73 -0.98 11.12 -8.70
C ASP A 73 -0.67 12.27 -7.73
N SER A 74 0.51 12.88 -7.86
CA SER A 74 0.89 14.05 -7.06
C SER A 74 -0.02 15.24 -7.37
N GLN A 75 -0.31 15.50 -8.65
CA GLN A 75 -1.24 16.55 -9.06
C GLN A 75 -2.68 16.27 -8.60
N ILE A 76 -3.15 15.02 -8.74
CA ILE A 76 -4.49 14.60 -8.29
C ILE A 76 -4.61 14.74 -6.77
N SER A 77 -3.60 14.29 -6.02
CA SER A 77 -3.56 14.40 -4.56
C SER A 77 -3.61 15.85 -4.10
N ALA A 78 -2.88 16.75 -4.76
CA ALA A 78 -2.92 18.18 -4.47
C ALA A 78 -4.30 18.80 -4.78
N SER A 79 -4.94 18.40 -5.88
CA SER A 79 -6.31 18.85 -6.20
C SER A 79 -7.33 18.36 -5.18
N TYR A 80 -7.24 17.10 -4.75
CA TYR A 80 -8.11 16.54 -3.71
C TYR A 80 -8.04 17.32 -2.40
N GLU A 81 -6.86 17.77 -2.00
CA GLU A 81 -6.66 18.53 -0.75
C GLU A 81 -7.21 19.97 -0.80
N ILE A 82 -7.41 20.54 -1.99
CA ILE A 82 -7.80 21.94 -2.18
C ILE A 82 -9.29 22.08 -2.55
N LEU A 83 -9.84 21.10 -3.27
CA LEU A 83 -11.24 21.12 -3.69
C LEU A 83 -12.18 20.87 -2.49
N SER A 84 -13.39 21.44 -2.54
CA SER A 84 -14.45 21.05 -1.62
C SER A 84 -14.96 19.66 -1.96
N ASP A 85 -15.58 18.99 -0.98
CA ASP A 85 -16.18 17.67 -1.19
C ASP A 85 -17.19 17.67 -2.36
N GLU A 86 -18.00 18.72 -2.50
CA GLU A 86 -18.95 18.87 -3.61
C GLU A 86 -18.27 19.02 -4.98
N ASP A 87 -17.18 19.78 -5.07
CA ASP A 87 -16.43 19.95 -6.31
C ASP A 87 -15.66 18.67 -6.66
N TRP A 88 -15.12 17.96 -5.66
CA TRP A 88 -14.48 16.65 -5.86
C TRP A 88 -15.47 15.60 -6.33
N GLU A 89 -16.66 15.52 -5.71
CA GLU A 89 -17.73 14.60 -6.12
C GLU A 89 -18.13 14.84 -7.57
N ARG A 90 -18.29 16.10 -7.99
CA ARG A 90 -18.58 16.45 -9.39
C ARG A 90 -17.49 15.99 -10.36
N VAL A 91 -16.23 16.08 -9.95
CA VAL A 91 -15.11 15.57 -10.76
C VAL A 91 -15.23 14.06 -10.91
N ILE A 92 -15.34 13.30 -9.82
CA ILE A 92 -15.32 11.83 -9.88
C ILE A 92 -16.61 11.22 -10.46
N SER A 93 -17.76 11.90 -10.36
CA SER A 93 -19.04 11.43 -10.91
C SER A 93 -19.11 11.49 -12.45
N GLY A 94 -18.21 12.25 -13.09
CA GLY A 94 -18.21 12.46 -14.54
C GLY A 94 -19.18 13.54 -15.03
N GLU A 95 -19.80 14.29 -14.12
CA GLU A 95 -20.66 15.44 -14.45
C GLU A 95 -19.85 16.69 -14.90
N CYS A 96 -18.53 16.62 -14.80
CA CYS A 96 -17.61 17.69 -15.16
C CYS A 96 -17.52 17.88 -16.70
N SER A 97 -18.11 18.98 -17.21
CA SER A 97 -18.03 19.34 -18.63
C SER A 97 -16.70 20.03 -18.98
N ILE A 98 -16.37 20.14 -20.28
CA ILE A 98 -15.16 20.85 -20.76
C ILE A 98 -15.08 22.31 -20.30
N LEU A 99 -16.23 22.94 -19.98
CA LEU A 99 -16.30 24.31 -19.50
C LEU A 99 -16.14 24.43 -17.98
N ASP A 100 -16.10 23.31 -17.25
CA ASP A 100 -15.90 23.30 -15.81
C ASP A 100 -14.43 23.62 -15.48
N LYS A 101 -14.23 24.48 -14.47
CA LYS A 101 -12.90 24.87 -13.98
C LYS A 101 -12.04 23.67 -13.55
N ASN A 102 -12.67 22.55 -13.17
CA ASN A 102 -11.99 21.35 -12.68
C ASN A 102 -11.83 20.25 -13.74
N PHE A 103 -12.17 20.51 -15.01
CA PHE A 103 -12.11 19.52 -16.10
C PHE A 103 -10.71 18.93 -16.33
N ASP A 104 -9.65 19.72 -16.07
CA ASP A 104 -8.27 19.26 -16.14
C ASP A 104 -7.98 18.15 -15.11
N VAL A 105 -8.52 18.27 -13.88
CA VAL A 105 -8.39 17.24 -12.84
C VAL A 105 -9.08 15.95 -13.27
N LYS A 106 -10.28 16.06 -13.86
CA LYS A 106 -10.99 14.91 -14.43
C LYS A 106 -10.15 14.18 -15.48
N THR A 107 -9.57 14.93 -16.40
CA THR A 107 -8.75 14.36 -17.48
C THR A 107 -7.52 13.63 -16.94
N LYS A 108 -6.89 14.16 -15.88
CA LYS A 108 -5.77 13.50 -15.19
C LYS A 108 -6.19 12.21 -14.49
N ILE A 109 -7.34 12.20 -13.82
CA ILE A 109 -7.90 11.00 -13.18
C ILE A 109 -8.16 9.92 -14.22
N ASP A 110 -8.81 10.26 -15.34
CA ASP A 110 -9.11 9.30 -16.42
C ASP A 110 -7.84 8.71 -17.03
N CYS A 111 -6.83 9.58 -17.28
CA CYS A 111 -5.53 9.15 -17.77
C CYS A 111 -4.82 8.22 -16.76
N PHE A 112 -4.85 8.59 -15.47
CA PHE A 112 -4.24 7.80 -14.40
C PHE A 112 -4.90 6.43 -14.28
N GLU A 113 -6.24 6.34 -14.22
CA GLU A 113 -6.95 5.07 -14.10
C GLU A 113 -6.68 4.12 -15.25
N MET A 114 -6.70 4.64 -16.49
CA MET A 114 -6.44 3.85 -17.69
C MET A 114 -5.04 3.23 -17.64
N TYR A 115 -4.03 4.05 -17.34
CA TYR A 115 -2.65 3.59 -17.34
C TYR A 115 -2.25 2.82 -16.08
N PHE A 116 -2.85 3.09 -14.93
CA PHE A 116 -2.62 2.34 -13.71
C PHE A 116 -2.95 0.85 -13.89
N LYS A 117 -4.11 0.54 -14.48
CA LYS A 117 -4.54 -0.85 -14.70
C LYS A 117 -3.62 -1.57 -15.68
N LEU A 118 -3.35 -0.95 -16.82
CA LEU A 118 -2.46 -1.51 -17.85
C LEU A 118 -1.03 -1.71 -17.30
N PHE A 119 -0.52 -0.74 -16.55
CA PHE A 119 0.81 -0.82 -15.95
C PHE A 119 0.89 -1.94 -14.92
N TYR A 120 -0.13 -2.09 -14.06
CA TYR A 120 -0.22 -3.19 -13.10
C TYR A 120 -0.19 -4.57 -13.79
N GLU A 121 -0.98 -4.78 -14.85
CA GLU A 121 -1.00 -6.04 -15.61
C GLU A 121 0.38 -6.41 -16.17
N ILE A 122 1.14 -5.42 -16.61
CA ILE A 122 2.51 -5.61 -17.10
C ILE A 122 3.45 -5.93 -15.93
N LEU A 123 3.33 -5.23 -14.80
CA LEU A 123 4.17 -5.50 -13.62
C LEU A 123 4.02 -6.94 -13.13
N VAL A 124 2.79 -7.46 -13.01
CA VAL A 124 2.58 -8.86 -12.54
C VAL A 124 3.08 -9.92 -13.52
N SER A 125 3.33 -9.54 -14.77
CA SER A 125 3.91 -10.41 -15.79
C SER A 125 5.44 -10.39 -15.81
N ASN A 126 6.08 -9.49 -15.05
CA ASN A 126 7.53 -9.36 -14.97
C ASN A 126 8.10 -10.09 -13.73
N ASP A 127 9.42 -10.30 -13.74
CA ASP A 127 10.14 -10.83 -12.59
C ASP A 127 9.98 -9.93 -11.35
N ILE A 128 9.65 -10.54 -10.21
CA ILE A 128 9.32 -9.82 -8.98
C ILE A 128 10.50 -8.99 -8.44
N SER A 129 11.74 -9.41 -8.63
CA SER A 129 12.91 -8.62 -8.20
C SER A 129 13.00 -7.32 -8.99
N SER A 130 12.83 -7.41 -10.31
CA SER A 130 12.84 -6.25 -11.20
C SER A 130 11.67 -5.30 -10.90
N VAL A 131 10.48 -5.84 -10.64
CA VAL A 131 9.29 -5.08 -10.26
C VAL A 131 9.52 -4.30 -8.95
N LEU A 132 10.11 -4.93 -7.94
CA LEU A 132 10.43 -4.27 -6.68
C LEU A 132 11.44 -3.13 -6.85
N ASP A 133 12.44 -3.30 -7.71
CA ASP A 133 13.40 -2.23 -8.04
C ASP A 133 12.74 -1.07 -8.79
N ILE A 134 11.74 -1.35 -9.63
CA ILE A 134 10.94 -0.33 -10.30
C ILE A 134 10.08 0.43 -9.29
N LEU A 135 9.38 -0.26 -8.38
CA LEU A 135 8.47 0.35 -7.40
C LEU A 135 9.18 0.99 -6.20
N ALA A 136 10.47 0.74 -6.00
CA ALA A 136 11.25 1.27 -4.88
C ALA A 136 11.11 2.79 -4.62
N PRO A 137 11.01 3.67 -5.64
CA PRO A 137 10.81 5.10 -5.43
C PRO A 137 9.49 5.43 -4.71
N LEU A 138 8.43 4.65 -4.91
CA LEU A 138 7.10 4.92 -4.36
C LEU A 138 7.08 4.92 -2.83
N PHE A 139 7.96 4.17 -2.17
CA PHE A 139 8.06 4.15 -0.72
C PHE A 139 8.42 5.53 -0.13
N LYS A 140 9.02 6.42 -0.92
CA LYS A 140 9.47 7.74 -0.48
C LYS A 140 8.47 8.86 -0.76
N ILE A 141 7.40 8.54 -1.50
CA ILE A 141 6.47 9.52 -2.04
C ILE A 141 5.17 9.43 -1.26
N LYS A 142 4.62 10.60 -0.92
CA LYS A 142 3.36 10.72 -0.18
C LYS A 142 2.27 11.14 -1.15
N THR A 143 1.61 10.16 -1.75
CA THR A 143 0.46 10.38 -2.63
C THR A 143 -0.68 9.44 -2.22
N LYS A 144 -1.83 9.55 -2.89
CA LYS A 144 -3.06 8.89 -2.47
C LYS A 144 -3.40 7.63 -3.26
N ASN A 145 -2.83 7.41 -4.45
CA ASN A 145 -3.31 6.35 -5.35
C ASN A 145 -2.20 5.39 -5.86
N ILE A 146 -1.05 5.89 -6.31
CA ILE A 146 -0.04 5.09 -7.03
C ILE A 146 0.58 3.99 -6.16
N GLN A 147 0.66 4.19 -4.84
CA GLN A 147 1.20 3.21 -3.91
C GLN A 147 0.38 1.92 -3.89
N PHE A 148 -0.89 1.93 -4.33
CA PHE A 148 -1.70 0.72 -4.46
C PHE A 148 -1.14 -0.27 -5.50
N LEU A 149 -0.22 0.13 -6.39
CA LEU A 149 0.58 -0.82 -7.16
C LEU A 149 1.36 -1.79 -6.27
N ILE A 150 1.93 -1.30 -5.15
CA ILE A 150 2.63 -2.15 -4.17
C ILE A 150 1.66 -3.14 -3.54
N LEU A 151 0.45 -2.69 -3.19
CA LEU A 151 -0.59 -3.56 -2.60
C LEU A 151 -0.98 -4.67 -3.56
N LEU A 152 -1.24 -4.34 -4.82
CA LEU A 152 -1.62 -5.30 -5.84
C LEU A 152 -0.49 -6.28 -6.20
N VAL A 153 0.76 -5.82 -6.28
CA VAL A 153 1.92 -6.71 -6.46
C VAL A 153 2.10 -7.62 -5.24
N ALA A 154 1.90 -7.10 -4.02
CA ALA A 154 1.95 -7.88 -2.79
C ALA A 154 0.86 -8.94 -2.72
N LYS A 155 -0.33 -8.68 -3.30
CA LYS A 155 -1.40 -9.69 -3.39
C LYS A 155 -0.92 -10.94 -4.12
N SER A 156 -0.26 -10.74 -5.25
CA SER A 156 0.25 -11.84 -6.09
C SER A 156 1.53 -12.45 -5.53
N ASN A 157 2.38 -11.65 -4.86
CA ASN A 157 3.70 -12.04 -4.39
C ASN A 157 3.95 -11.57 -2.95
N PRO A 158 3.23 -12.08 -1.94
CA PRO A 158 3.33 -11.56 -0.57
C PRO A 158 4.72 -11.76 0.02
N LYS A 159 5.30 -12.98 -0.10
CA LYS A 159 6.61 -13.29 0.51
C LYS A 159 7.74 -12.40 -0.01
N PRO A 160 7.96 -12.23 -1.33
CA PRO A 160 8.99 -11.32 -1.84
C PRO A 160 8.77 -9.87 -1.41
N VAL A 161 7.53 -9.36 -1.49
CA VAL A 161 7.25 -7.96 -1.15
C VAL A 161 7.48 -7.68 0.34
N PHE A 162 6.95 -8.52 1.23
CA PHE A 162 7.20 -8.36 2.67
C PHE A 162 8.67 -8.57 3.03
N GLY A 163 9.37 -9.51 2.39
CA GLY A 163 10.81 -9.69 2.54
C GLY A 163 11.60 -8.44 2.14
N TYR A 164 11.23 -7.81 1.02
CA TYR A 164 11.81 -6.54 0.58
C TYR A 164 11.57 -5.42 1.59
N VAL A 165 10.32 -5.23 2.03
CA VAL A 165 9.95 -4.17 3.00
C VAL A 165 10.69 -4.38 4.33
N LEU A 166 10.67 -5.60 4.88
CA LEU A 166 11.34 -5.92 6.15
C LEU A 166 12.87 -5.78 6.08
N SER A 167 13.50 -6.17 4.96
CA SER A 167 14.96 -6.03 4.80
C SER A 167 15.40 -4.56 4.72
N ASN A 168 14.55 -3.68 4.19
CA ASN A 168 14.81 -2.25 4.11
C ASN A 168 14.37 -1.47 5.36
N LEU A 169 13.51 -2.07 6.20
CA LEU A 169 13.03 -1.48 7.45
C LEU A 169 14.20 -1.16 8.40
N LYS A 170 15.24 -2.00 8.47
CA LYS A 170 16.45 -1.73 9.27
C LYS A 170 17.27 -0.54 8.76
N LYS A 171 17.23 -0.28 7.44
CA LYS A 171 18.02 0.78 6.79
C LYS A 171 17.31 2.13 6.85
N ALA A 172 15.99 2.15 6.72
CA ALA A 172 15.19 3.36 6.65
C ALA A 172 13.81 3.17 7.33
N PRO A 173 13.77 3.03 8.66
CA PRO A 173 12.53 2.71 9.39
C PRO A 173 11.45 3.79 9.19
N LEU A 174 11.84 5.06 9.08
CA LEU A 174 10.90 6.17 8.84
C LEU A 174 10.13 6.06 7.51
N ILE A 175 10.72 5.35 6.54
CA ILE A 175 10.13 5.14 5.21
C ILE A 175 9.32 3.84 5.21
N TYR A 176 9.92 2.73 5.65
CA TYR A 176 9.31 1.41 5.44
C TYR A 176 8.36 0.96 6.54
N CYS A 177 8.44 1.51 7.75
CA CYS A 177 7.56 1.11 8.85
C CYS A 177 6.08 1.43 8.58
N PRO A 178 5.69 2.64 8.09
CA PRO A 178 4.30 2.93 7.74
C PRO A 178 3.76 2.02 6.63
N PHE A 179 4.58 1.72 5.62
CA PHE A 179 4.23 0.81 4.53
C PHE A 179 4.08 -0.61 5.03
N PHE A 180 5.00 -1.09 5.88
CA PHE A 180 4.91 -2.43 6.47
C PHE A 180 3.62 -2.61 7.26
N SER A 181 3.35 -1.73 8.23
CA SER A 181 2.18 -1.89 9.10
C SER A 181 0.89 -1.75 8.32
N SER A 182 0.81 -0.78 7.40
CA SER A 182 -0.38 -0.59 6.57
C SER A 182 -0.60 -1.73 5.58
N LEU A 183 0.43 -2.21 4.89
CA LEU A 183 0.30 -3.31 3.95
C LEU A 183 -0.11 -4.62 4.66
N LEU A 184 0.47 -4.89 5.84
CA LEU A 184 0.21 -6.10 6.62
C LEU A 184 -1.27 -6.25 6.98
N VAL A 185 -1.92 -5.15 7.37
CA VAL A 185 -3.30 -5.16 7.85
C VAL A 185 -4.34 -4.84 6.78
N ARG A 186 -3.98 -4.06 5.76
CA ARG A 186 -4.90 -3.67 4.68
C ARG A 186 -4.99 -4.72 3.59
N LEU A 187 -3.96 -5.54 3.37
CA LEU A 187 -4.00 -6.59 2.36
C LEU A 187 -4.67 -7.85 2.93
N ASN A 188 -5.62 -8.40 2.19
CA ASN A 188 -6.23 -9.70 2.46
C ASN A 188 -5.40 -10.83 1.82
N PHE A 189 -4.61 -11.52 2.64
CA PHE A 189 -3.75 -12.64 2.25
C PHE A 189 -3.55 -13.61 3.42
N ASP A 190 -2.90 -14.73 3.14
CA ASP A 190 -2.65 -15.82 4.08
C ASP A 190 -2.17 -15.34 5.47
N PHE A 191 -2.95 -15.70 6.50
CA PHE A 191 -2.71 -15.27 7.87
C PHE A 191 -1.42 -15.86 8.46
N GLU A 192 -1.02 -17.08 8.07
CA GLU A 192 0.24 -17.68 8.53
C GLU A 192 1.45 -16.84 8.06
N ILE A 193 1.39 -16.32 6.83
CA ILE A 193 2.39 -15.37 6.33
C ILE A 193 2.35 -14.06 7.14
N LYS A 194 1.15 -13.52 7.44
CA LYS A 194 1.01 -12.33 8.30
C LYS A 194 1.67 -12.51 9.67
N GLN A 195 1.43 -13.65 10.32
CA GLN A 195 2.01 -13.99 11.62
C GLN A 195 3.54 -14.06 11.56
N LYS A 196 4.10 -14.68 10.51
CA LYS A 196 5.55 -14.73 10.28
C LYS A 196 6.15 -13.33 10.09
N CYS A 197 5.51 -12.48 9.30
CA CYS A 197 5.93 -11.09 9.11
C CYS A 197 5.90 -10.30 10.43
N LEU A 198 4.84 -10.45 11.21
CA LEU A 198 4.71 -9.81 12.52
C LEU A 198 5.79 -10.30 13.49
N ALA A 199 6.07 -11.60 13.56
CA ALA A 199 7.12 -12.14 14.42
C ALA A 199 8.52 -11.59 14.08
N VAL A 200 8.83 -11.39 12.80
CA VAL A 200 10.07 -10.72 12.38
C VAL A 200 10.08 -9.25 12.79
N PHE A 201 8.96 -8.55 12.64
CA PHE A 201 8.82 -7.16 13.05
C PHE A 201 8.96 -6.98 14.57
N LEU A 202 8.32 -7.82 15.39
CA LEU A 202 8.44 -7.81 16.85
C LEU A 202 9.88 -8.03 17.31
N ARG A 203 10.59 -8.96 16.65
CA ARG A 203 12.02 -9.16 16.90
C ARG A 203 12.81 -7.88 16.68
N TYR A 204 12.57 -7.22 15.56
CA TYR A 204 13.20 -5.95 15.24
C TYR A 204 12.85 -4.86 16.28
N ILE A 205 11.60 -4.74 16.71
CA ILE A 205 11.24 -3.76 17.75
C ILE A 205 12.04 -4.01 19.02
N SER A 206 12.17 -5.26 19.49
CA SER A 206 12.92 -5.52 20.73
C SER A 206 14.44 -5.40 20.59
N GLU A 207 14.98 -5.53 19.37
CA GLU A 207 16.39 -5.19 19.10
C GLU A 207 16.65 -3.68 19.26
N ASN A 208 15.61 -2.84 19.16
CA ASN A 208 15.70 -1.41 19.39
C ASN A 208 15.46 -1.09 20.87
N LYS A 209 16.38 -0.35 21.48
CA LYS A 209 16.24 0.07 22.89
C LYS A 209 15.00 0.98 23.04
N PRO A 210 14.10 0.69 24.00
CA PRO A 210 12.99 1.58 24.34
C PRO A 210 13.49 2.99 24.61
N SER A 211 12.94 3.95 23.86
CA SER A 211 13.34 5.37 23.88
C SER A 211 12.19 6.21 23.32
N ASN A 212 12.12 7.50 23.66
CA ASN A 212 11.22 8.43 22.97
C ASN A 212 11.85 8.96 21.66
N SER A 213 12.70 8.15 21.02
CA SER A 213 13.22 8.47 19.69
C SER A 213 12.10 8.33 18.66
N VAL A 214 12.12 9.18 17.62
CA VAL A 214 11.11 9.16 16.54
C VAL A 214 10.98 7.76 15.93
N GLN A 215 12.09 7.05 15.76
CA GLN A 215 12.11 5.69 15.24
C GLN A 215 11.37 4.71 16.15
N TYR A 216 11.65 4.70 17.45
CA TYR A 216 10.98 3.78 18.38
C TYR A 216 9.49 4.11 18.52
N LEU A 217 9.14 5.40 18.58
CA LEU A 217 7.75 5.85 18.58
C LEU A 217 6.99 5.38 17.33
N LEU A 218 7.62 5.44 16.15
CA LEU A 218 7.02 4.97 14.90
C LEU A 218 6.80 3.45 14.92
N LEU A 219 7.78 2.70 15.42
CA LEU A 219 7.66 1.25 15.58
C LEU A 219 6.51 0.87 16.52
N LEU A 220 6.40 1.57 17.65
CA LEU A 220 5.34 1.37 18.64
C LEU A 220 3.97 1.70 18.05
N GLN A 221 3.83 2.82 17.35
CA GLN A 221 2.57 3.15 16.67
C GLN A 221 2.21 2.13 15.60
N SER A 222 3.17 1.71 14.77
CA SER A 222 2.92 0.68 13.76
C SER A 222 2.45 -0.63 14.38
N LEU A 223 2.99 -1.02 15.55
CA LEU A 223 2.49 -2.17 16.30
C LEU A 223 1.06 -1.94 16.79
N MET A 224 0.77 -0.82 17.45
CA MET A 224 -0.60 -0.50 17.92
C MET A 224 -1.60 -0.48 16.77
N TYR A 225 -1.24 0.12 15.64
CA TYR A 225 -2.06 0.15 14.43
C TYR A 225 -2.36 -1.27 13.92
N ILE A 226 -1.36 -2.17 13.91
CA ILE A 226 -1.58 -3.58 13.54
C ILE A 226 -2.61 -4.24 14.48
N LEU A 227 -2.46 -4.00 15.78
CA LEU A 227 -3.32 -4.57 16.83
C LEU A 227 -4.77 -4.04 16.79
N CYS A 228 -5.01 -2.88 16.16
CA CYS A 228 -6.35 -2.35 16.00
C CYS A 228 -7.22 -3.13 14.98
N PHE A 229 -6.62 -3.96 14.12
CA PHE A 229 -7.38 -4.72 13.13
C PHE A 229 -7.91 -6.04 13.71
N LYS A 230 -9.17 -6.36 13.39
CA LYS A 230 -9.92 -7.48 13.99
C LYS A 230 -9.19 -8.83 13.92
N GLU A 231 -8.60 -9.14 12.76
CA GLU A 231 -7.88 -10.41 12.54
C GLU A 231 -6.75 -10.64 13.55
N PHE A 232 -6.09 -9.55 13.94
CA PHE A 232 -5.07 -9.55 14.98
C PHE A 232 -5.70 -9.51 16.36
N SER A 233 -6.62 -8.58 16.63
CA SER A 233 -7.20 -8.42 17.97
C SER A 233 -7.88 -9.69 18.48
N THR A 234 -8.59 -10.44 17.63
CA THR A 234 -9.21 -11.71 18.04
C THR A 234 -8.18 -12.79 18.36
N ALA A 235 -7.08 -12.86 17.61
CA ALA A 235 -6.00 -13.80 17.88
C ALA A 235 -5.38 -13.52 19.27
N PHE A 236 -5.24 -12.23 19.62
CA PHE A 236 -4.65 -11.81 20.90
C PHE A 236 -5.59 -11.91 22.11
N MET A 237 -6.88 -11.61 21.95
CA MET A 237 -7.85 -11.73 23.04
C MET A 237 -8.13 -13.19 23.39
N SER A 238 -8.06 -14.08 22.39
CA SER A 238 -8.35 -15.49 22.58
C SER A 238 -7.40 -16.18 23.57
N GLU A 239 -6.11 -15.86 23.65
CA GLU A 239 -5.21 -16.53 24.61
C GLU A 239 -5.50 -16.18 26.08
N SER A 240 -5.96 -14.96 26.37
CA SER A 240 -6.40 -14.59 27.73
C SER A 240 -7.72 -15.24 28.15
N ASP A 241 -8.56 -15.63 27.19
CA ASP A 241 -9.83 -16.34 27.41
C ASP A 241 -9.70 -17.87 27.25
N VAL A 242 -8.70 -18.37 26.51
CA VAL A 242 -8.38 -19.80 26.32
C VAL A 242 -7.78 -20.41 27.58
N LEU A 243 -7.21 -19.60 28.49
CA LEU A 243 -6.94 -20.03 29.86
C LEU A 243 -8.21 -20.40 30.66
N LYS A 244 -9.42 -20.22 30.08
CA LYS A 244 -10.71 -20.63 30.65
C LYS A 244 -11.53 -21.59 29.78
N ALA A 245 -11.08 -21.92 28.56
CA ALA A 245 -11.83 -22.77 27.64
C ALA A 245 -11.16 -24.14 27.50
N ASP A 246 -11.89 -25.16 27.94
CA ASP A 246 -11.49 -26.55 28.00
C ASP A 246 -11.21 -27.16 26.61
N ASN A 247 -10.37 -28.19 26.63
CA ASN A 247 -9.79 -28.90 25.50
C ASN A 247 -10.83 -29.37 24.47
N SER A 248 -10.83 -28.79 23.26
CA SER A 248 -11.08 -29.58 22.05
C SER A 248 -10.56 -28.89 20.78
N HIS A 249 -9.70 -29.63 20.09
CA HIS A 249 -9.30 -29.59 18.68
C HIS A 249 -8.67 -28.33 18.07
N GLU A 250 -7.49 -28.58 17.48
CA GLU A 250 -6.59 -27.70 16.74
C GLU A 250 -5.90 -26.58 17.54
N LYS A 251 -4.83 -26.97 18.25
CA LYS A 251 -3.73 -26.05 18.54
C LYS A 251 -3.13 -25.56 17.22
N GLN A 252 -3.66 -24.46 16.68
CA GLN A 252 -2.83 -23.56 15.88
C GLN A 252 -1.68 -23.15 16.79
N THR A 253 -0.47 -23.61 16.49
CA THR A 253 0.75 -23.09 17.11
C THR A 253 0.83 -21.61 16.73
N ALA A 254 0.35 -20.75 17.62
CA ALA A 254 0.48 -19.32 17.45
C ALA A 254 1.98 -18.99 17.34
N ILE A 255 2.39 -18.53 16.16
CA ILE A 255 3.77 -18.07 15.90
C ILE A 255 4.03 -16.74 16.62
N ILE A 256 2.97 -16.07 17.09
CA ILE A 256 3.07 -14.74 17.70
C ILE A 256 3.23 -14.84 19.21
N ASP A 257 4.31 -14.24 19.70
CA ASP A 257 4.63 -14.10 21.13
C ASP A 257 3.82 -12.96 21.76
N VAL A 258 2.67 -13.30 22.35
CA VAL A 258 1.72 -12.34 22.93
C VAL A 258 2.29 -11.63 24.16
N ASP A 259 3.02 -12.35 25.00
CA ASP A 259 3.67 -11.79 26.19
C ASP A 259 4.66 -10.69 25.80
N ARG A 260 5.44 -10.92 24.74
CA ARG A 260 6.38 -9.94 24.22
C ARG A 260 5.71 -8.69 23.65
N ILE A 261 4.54 -8.83 23.02
CA ILE A 261 3.76 -7.66 22.58
C ILE A 261 3.37 -6.82 23.80
N TRP A 262 2.79 -7.44 24.83
CA TRP A 262 2.38 -6.73 26.03
C TRP A 262 3.56 -6.11 26.78
N GLU A 263 4.72 -6.76 26.80
CA GLU A 263 5.95 -6.17 27.34
C GLU A 263 6.33 -4.88 26.61
N LEU A 264 6.27 -4.87 25.28
CA LEU A 264 6.55 -3.68 24.46
C LEU A 264 5.53 -2.56 24.70
N ILE A 265 4.24 -2.90 24.76
CA ILE A 265 3.14 -1.96 25.03
C ILE A 265 3.31 -1.33 26.42
N LYS A 266 3.54 -2.14 27.45
CA LYS A 266 3.74 -1.68 28.83
C LYS A 266 4.95 -0.76 28.95
N LYS A 267 6.08 -1.09 28.31
CA LYS A 267 7.24 -0.20 28.27
C LYS A 267 6.92 1.15 27.61
N GLY A 268 6.14 1.15 26.53
CA GLY A 268 5.67 2.38 25.89
C GLY A 268 4.80 3.24 26.81
N GLU A 269 3.91 2.61 27.58
CA GLU A 269 3.07 3.27 28.58
C GLU A 269 3.90 3.86 29.73
N GLU A 270 4.81 3.09 30.32
CA GLU A 270 5.71 3.53 31.40
C GLU A 270 6.56 4.74 31.00
N MET A 271 6.89 4.84 29.72
CA MET A 271 7.67 5.94 29.13
C MET A 271 6.81 7.15 28.72
N ASN A 272 5.50 7.08 28.91
CA ASN A 272 4.51 8.02 28.39
C ASN A 272 4.63 8.23 26.86
N SER A 273 5.08 7.21 26.13
CA SER A 273 5.31 7.30 24.68
C SER A 273 4.00 7.52 23.91
N PHE A 274 2.88 7.01 24.41
CA PHE A 274 1.57 7.11 23.74
C PHE A 274 1.11 8.55 23.55
N ALA A 275 1.53 9.46 24.45
CA ALA A 275 1.21 10.89 24.34
C ALA A 275 1.78 11.55 23.06
N TYR A 276 2.79 10.93 22.43
CA TYR A 276 3.49 11.45 21.25
C TYR A 276 3.06 10.79 19.93
N LEU A 277 2.17 9.81 19.98
CA LEU A 277 1.72 9.06 18.79
C LEU A 277 0.45 9.68 18.18
N ASN A 278 0.04 9.17 17.02
CA ASN A 278 -1.22 9.54 16.40
C ASN A 278 -2.38 9.24 17.36
N ARG A 279 -3.15 10.29 17.70
CA ARG A 279 -4.25 10.22 18.67
C ARG A 279 -5.29 9.17 18.29
N ASP A 280 -5.72 9.14 17.03
CA ASP A 280 -6.82 8.28 16.61
C ASP A 280 -6.44 6.80 16.70
N VAL A 281 -5.19 6.45 16.34
CA VAL A 281 -4.66 5.09 16.55
C VAL A 281 -4.59 4.73 18.03
N VAL A 282 -4.07 5.62 18.88
CA VAL A 282 -3.95 5.35 20.33
C VAL A 282 -5.33 5.23 20.97
N SER A 283 -6.24 6.16 20.71
CA SER A 283 -7.61 6.11 21.23
C SER A 283 -8.29 4.81 20.84
N LYS A 284 -8.20 4.41 19.56
CA LYS A 284 -8.82 3.15 19.10
C LYS A 284 -8.16 1.91 19.71
N PHE A 285 -6.85 1.91 19.87
CA PHE A 285 -6.13 0.84 20.57
C PHE A 285 -6.58 0.74 22.03
N CYS A 286 -6.60 1.86 22.75
CA CYS A 286 -7.07 1.93 24.13
C CYS A 286 -8.52 1.48 24.28
N GLU A 287 -9.41 1.83 23.34
CA GLU A 287 -10.79 1.37 23.29
C GLU A 287 -10.88 -0.16 23.18
N ILE A 288 -10.19 -0.76 22.20
CA ILE A 288 -10.20 -2.21 21.94
C ILE A 288 -9.71 -3.00 23.15
N TYR A 289 -8.63 -2.53 23.79
CA TYR A 289 -7.96 -3.22 24.90
C TYR A 289 -8.34 -2.69 26.28
N LYS A 290 -9.33 -1.80 26.38
CA LYS A 290 -9.83 -1.20 27.64
C LYS A 290 -8.73 -0.54 28.49
N LEU A 291 -7.78 0.12 27.83
CA LEU A 291 -6.70 0.86 28.47
C LEU A 291 -7.10 2.32 28.69
N LYS A 292 -6.43 3.00 29.63
CA LYS A 292 -6.63 4.43 29.85
C LYS A 292 -5.90 5.24 28.78
N GLU A 293 -6.59 6.21 28.18
CA GLU A 293 -5.96 7.12 27.23
C GLU A 293 -4.95 8.07 27.93
N PRO A 294 -3.81 8.36 27.28
CA PRO A 294 -2.83 9.32 27.80
C PRO A 294 -3.31 10.77 27.62
N ALA A 295 -2.67 11.69 28.32
CA ALA A 295 -2.77 13.11 27.98
C ALA A 295 -1.89 13.41 26.76
N TYR A 296 -2.52 13.70 25.62
CA TYR A 296 -1.81 13.86 24.34
C TYR A 296 -0.95 15.13 24.27
N HIS A 297 0.21 15.00 23.64
CA HIS A 297 1.14 16.09 23.30
C HIS A 297 1.40 16.21 21.79
N ALA A 298 1.08 15.16 21.02
CA ALA A 298 1.34 15.15 19.58
C ALA A 298 0.41 16.11 18.79
N PRO A 299 0.94 16.81 17.77
CA PRO A 299 0.10 17.52 16.81
C PRO A 299 -0.73 16.52 15.99
N LYS A 300 -1.98 16.88 15.65
CA LYS A 300 -2.90 16.03 14.87
C LYS A 300 -2.34 15.62 13.49
N ASN A 301 -1.54 16.47 12.86
CA ASN A 301 -1.07 16.31 11.48
C ASN A 301 0.46 16.20 11.42
N GLY A 302 1.01 15.10 11.93
CA GLY A 302 2.45 14.88 12.05
C GLY A 302 2.99 13.74 11.20
N LEU A 303 4.27 13.41 11.39
CA LEU A 303 4.94 12.23 10.80
C LEU A 303 4.13 10.94 10.98
N PHE A 304 3.43 10.85 12.10
CA PHE A 304 2.62 9.72 12.54
C PHE A 304 1.24 9.62 11.87
N SER A 305 0.83 10.60 11.06
CA SER A 305 -0.49 10.61 10.42
C SER A 305 -0.47 10.04 8.99
N PHE A 306 0.65 9.45 8.56
CA PHE A 306 0.79 8.88 7.23
C PHE A 306 0.55 7.36 7.25
N PHE A 307 -0.57 6.94 6.65
CA PHE A 307 -0.92 5.54 6.41
C PHE A 307 -0.98 5.31 4.89
N PRO A 308 0.05 4.71 4.26
CA PRO A 308 0.15 4.64 2.81
C PRO A 308 -1.02 3.97 2.11
N PHE A 309 -1.72 3.06 2.80
CA PHE A 309 -2.83 2.31 2.22
C PHE A 309 -4.14 2.65 2.92
N ASP A 310 -4.37 3.93 3.25
CA ASP A 310 -5.74 4.43 3.40
C ASP A 310 -6.43 4.49 2.04
N LEU A 311 -7.77 4.46 2.03
CA LEU A 311 -8.56 4.32 0.80
C LEU A 311 -8.11 5.32 -0.28
N PRO A 312 -7.96 4.88 -1.54
CA PRO A 312 -7.59 5.76 -2.63
C PRO A 312 -8.72 6.76 -2.86
N VAL A 313 -8.36 7.95 -3.36
CA VAL A 313 -9.35 9.01 -3.64
C VAL A 313 -10.00 8.83 -5.02
N ILE A 314 -9.42 7.97 -5.87
CA ILE A 314 -9.91 7.63 -7.20
C ILE A 314 -10.78 6.36 -7.12
N PRO A 315 -12.10 6.42 -7.39
CA PRO A 315 -13.02 5.28 -7.23
C PRO A 315 -12.66 4.06 -8.10
N GLY A 316 -12.12 4.26 -9.31
CA GLY A 316 -11.71 3.14 -10.15
C GLY A 316 -10.52 2.37 -9.60
N ILE A 317 -9.68 2.97 -8.74
CA ILE A 317 -8.62 2.27 -8.02
C ILE A 317 -9.20 1.48 -6.85
N GLU A 318 -10.13 2.08 -6.09
CA GLU A 318 -10.84 1.39 -5.01
C GLU A 318 -11.51 0.11 -5.53
N LYS A 319 -12.21 0.21 -6.67
CA LYS A 319 -12.86 -0.93 -7.32
C LYS A 319 -11.88 -2.04 -7.71
N VAL A 320 -10.64 -1.69 -8.09
CA VAL A 320 -9.60 -2.68 -8.45
C VAL A 320 -9.11 -3.45 -7.23
N ILE A 321 -9.02 -2.80 -6.07
CA ILE A 321 -8.48 -3.40 -4.83
C ILE A 321 -9.56 -4.01 -3.92
N GLN A 322 -10.84 -3.74 -4.15
CA GLN A 322 -11.93 -4.00 -3.21
C GLN A 322 -11.99 -5.42 -2.64
N ASN A 323 -11.64 -6.43 -3.44
CA ASN A 323 -11.70 -7.84 -3.03
C ASN A 323 -10.50 -8.25 -2.15
N ASP A 324 -9.42 -7.47 -2.21
CA ASP A 324 -8.15 -7.74 -1.58
C ASP A 324 -7.84 -6.75 -0.44
N TYR A 325 -8.72 -5.79 -0.20
CA TYR A 325 -8.52 -4.72 0.76
C TYR A 325 -9.38 -4.91 2.00
N ILE A 326 -8.78 -4.71 3.17
CA ILE A 326 -9.42 -4.77 4.48
C ILE A 326 -9.69 -3.35 4.96
N THR A 327 -10.98 -3.00 5.03
CA THR A 327 -11.44 -1.74 5.63
C THR A 327 -11.25 -1.77 7.14
N PHE A 328 -11.07 -0.58 7.71
CA PHE A 328 -11.08 -0.43 9.15
C PHE A 328 -12.55 -0.40 9.58
N ASN A 329 -13.00 -1.40 10.34
CA ASN A 329 -14.40 -1.52 10.77
C ASN A 329 -14.62 -0.90 12.16
#